data_AF-A0A0T1SRE8-F1
#
_entry.id   AF-A0A0T1SRE8-F1
#
_cell.length_a   1.000
_cell.length_b   1.000
_cell.length_c   1.000
_cell.angle_alpha   90.00
_cell.angle_beta   90.00
_cell.angle_gamma   90.00
#
_symmetry.space_group_name_H-M   'P 1'
#
loop_
_entity.id
_entity.type
_entity.pdbx_description
1 polymer ?
#
loop_
_entity_poly.entity_id
_entity_poly.type
_entity_poly.pdbx_seq_one_letter_code
_entity_poly.pdbx_strand_id
1 'polypeptide(L)'
;MLQPPHQPLQVAAVPPQRAPAREDEAGPWHAEAVCRRDEAGLFFAPSKEPTAARLAREAAAKRVCGRCPVMVECREHALLQPEPYGVWGGLTAAERRVALARRRRREVELRKAAATERIAQAG
;
A
#
# COMPACT_ATOMS: atom_id res chain seq x y z
N MET A 1 40.44 -14.83 -47.56
CA MET A 1 39.48 -13.97 -46.85
C MET A 1 38.24 -14.82 -46.57
N LEU A 2 38.17 -15.47 -45.40
CA LEU A 2 37.03 -16.30 -44.99
C LEU A 2 36.54 -15.77 -43.64
N GLN A 3 35.35 -15.17 -43.63
CA GLN A 3 34.63 -14.86 -42.39
C GLN A 3 33.23 -15.48 -42.51
N PRO A 4 32.79 -16.30 -41.53
CA PRO A 4 31.50 -16.98 -41.56
C PRO A 4 30.32 -16.02 -41.34
N PRO A 5 29.11 -16.39 -41.78
CA PRO A 5 27.93 -15.52 -41.69
C PRO A 5 27.45 -15.34 -40.25
N HIS A 6 27.01 -14.11 -39.96
CA HIS A 6 26.51 -13.67 -38.65
C HIS A 6 25.32 -14.52 -38.18
N GLN A 7 25.47 -15.11 -37.00
CA GLN A 7 24.39 -15.81 -36.30
C GLN A 7 23.56 -14.79 -35.49
N PRO A 8 22.24 -14.69 -35.67
CA PRO A 8 21.43 -13.83 -34.81
C PRO A 8 21.29 -14.45 -33.41
N LEU A 9 21.57 -13.66 -32.37
CA LEU A 9 21.38 -14.03 -30.98
C LEU A 9 19.88 -14.22 -30.70
N GLN A 10 19.48 -15.44 -30.33
CA GLN A 10 18.11 -15.74 -29.90
C GLN A 10 17.87 -15.11 -28.53
N VAL A 11 17.09 -14.02 -28.49
CA VAL A 11 16.61 -13.45 -27.23
C VAL A 11 15.53 -14.38 -26.68
N ALA A 12 15.81 -14.98 -25.52
CA ALA A 12 14.88 -15.86 -24.81
C ALA A 12 13.55 -15.14 -24.54
N ALA A 13 12.44 -15.81 -24.84
CA ALA A 13 11.10 -15.32 -24.53
C ALA A 13 10.92 -15.16 -23.01
N VAL A 14 10.54 -13.96 -22.57
CA VAL A 14 10.13 -13.68 -21.20
C VAL A 14 8.83 -14.44 -20.93
N PRO A 15 8.74 -15.31 -19.90
CA PRO A 15 7.49 -16.01 -19.60
C PRO A 15 6.41 -14.99 -19.22
N PRO A 16 5.14 -15.17 -19.65
CA PRO A 16 4.08 -14.23 -19.35
C PRO A 16 3.87 -14.17 -17.84
N GLN A 17 4.04 -12.97 -17.30
CA GLN A 17 3.85 -12.69 -15.89
C GLN A 17 2.39 -13.00 -15.54
N ARG A 18 2.18 -13.80 -14.49
CA ARG A 18 0.87 -14.29 -14.06
C ARG A 18 -0.06 -13.09 -13.80
N ALA A 19 -1.03 -12.89 -14.69
CA ALA A 19 -1.99 -11.80 -14.57
C ALA A 19 -2.75 -11.92 -13.23
N PRO A 20 -2.92 -10.83 -12.46
CA PRO A 20 -3.77 -10.86 -11.28
C PRO A 20 -5.21 -11.18 -11.71
N ALA A 21 -5.88 -12.02 -10.93
CA ALA A 21 -7.25 -12.42 -11.17
C ALA A 21 -8.16 -11.18 -11.22
N ARG A 22 -8.95 -11.10 -12.30
CA ARG A 22 -9.97 -10.10 -12.66
C ARG A 22 -10.38 -9.16 -11.52
N GLU A 23 -9.87 -7.92 -11.56
CA GLU A 23 -10.21 -6.81 -10.66
C GLU A 23 -11.60 -6.17 -10.93
N ASP A 24 -12.48 -6.81 -11.70
CA ASP A 24 -13.58 -6.13 -12.43
C ASP A 24 -15.02 -6.30 -11.87
N GLU A 25 -15.25 -6.83 -10.66
CA GLU A 25 -16.63 -6.93 -10.08
C GLU A 25 -16.90 -6.05 -8.85
N ALA A 26 -15.95 -5.22 -8.47
CA ALA A 26 -16.23 -3.97 -7.77
C ALA A 26 -15.52 -2.91 -8.61
N GLY A 27 -16.27 -1.99 -9.26
CA GLY A 27 -15.64 -0.90 -10.01
C GLY A 27 -14.52 -0.29 -9.15
N PRO A 28 -13.33 0.01 -9.70
CA PRO A 28 -12.16 0.28 -8.89
C PRO A 28 -12.52 1.44 -7.97
N TRP A 29 -12.62 1.20 -6.66
CA TRP A 29 -13.06 2.18 -5.66
C TRP A 29 -12.32 3.53 -5.79
N HIS A 30 -11.12 3.50 -6.37
CA HIS A 30 -10.38 4.66 -6.87
C HIS A 30 -11.25 5.65 -7.65
N ALA A 31 -12.18 5.20 -8.48
CA ALA A 31 -13.08 6.03 -9.29
C ALA A 31 -13.90 7.01 -8.44
N GLU A 32 -14.32 6.58 -7.25
CA GLU A 32 -15.13 7.34 -6.30
C GLU A 32 -14.29 8.14 -5.29
N ALA A 33 -12.95 8.06 -5.40
CA ALA A 33 -12.06 8.77 -4.48
C ALA A 33 -12.11 10.28 -4.71
N VAL A 34 -12.51 11.02 -3.67
CA VAL A 34 -12.60 12.50 -3.69
C VAL A 34 -11.26 13.14 -4.03
N CYS A 35 -10.15 12.58 -3.53
CA CYS A 35 -8.80 13.10 -3.73
C CYS A 35 -8.35 13.14 -5.19
N ARG A 36 -9.03 12.46 -6.12
CA ARG A 36 -8.73 12.54 -7.56
C ARG A 36 -8.98 13.92 -8.15
N ARG A 37 -9.77 14.76 -7.47
CA ARG A 37 -10.09 16.12 -7.89
C ARG A 37 -9.11 17.16 -7.32
N ASP A 38 -8.23 16.74 -6.41
CA ASP A 38 -7.25 17.57 -5.74
C ASP A 38 -5.86 17.41 -6.38
N GLU A 39 -4.93 18.32 -6.07
CA GLU A 39 -3.56 18.26 -6.56
C GLU A 39 -2.78 17.11 -5.91
N ALA A 40 -2.02 16.36 -6.71
CA ALA A 40 -1.18 15.26 -6.22
C ALA A 40 -0.21 15.71 -5.12
N GLY A 41 0.29 16.94 -5.22
CA GLY A 41 1.18 17.56 -4.24
C GLY A 41 0.57 17.72 -2.84
N LEU A 42 -0.75 17.64 -2.68
CA LEU A 42 -1.41 17.61 -1.37
C LEU A 42 -1.16 16.27 -0.65
N PHE A 43 -1.23 15.17 -1.38
CA PHE A 43 -1.14 13.82 -0.80
C PHE A 43 0.29 13.32 -0.75
N PHE A 44 1.13 13.69 -1.71
CA PHE A 44 2.50 13.22 -1.86
C PHE A 44 3.47 14.39 -1.70
N ALA A 45 4.39 14.26 -0.73
CA ALA A 45 5.32 15.33 -0.38
C ALA A 45 6.33 15.61 -1.51
N PRO A 46 6.75 16.87 -1.73
CA PRO A 46 7.95 17.16 -2.48
C PRO A 46 9.20 16.74 -1.68
N SER A 47 10.30 16.41 -2.37
CA SER A 47 11.49 15.77 -1.77
C SER A 47 12.17 16.54 -0.63
N LYS A 48 11.90 17.83 -0.44
CA LYS A 48 12.51 18.69 0.60
C LYS A 48 11.52 19.70 1.18
N GLU A 49 10.49 19.21 1.85
CA GLU A 49 9.48 20.04 2.53
C GLU A 49 9.88 20.35 3.98
N PRO A 50 9.81 21.62 4.45
CA PRO A 50 9.99 21.96 5.86
C PRO A 50 8.96 21.24 6.75
N THR A 51 9.34 20.88 7.98
CA THR A 51 8.47 20.10 8.90
C THR A 51 7.09 20.73 9.11
N ALA A 52 7.01 22.06 9.29
CA ALA A 52 5.74 22.75 9.48
C ALA A 52 4.83 22.65 8.25
N ALA A 53 5.39 22.83 7.04
CA ALA A 53 4.67 22.67 5.79
C ALA A 53 4.16 21.23 5.62
N ARG A 54 5.00 20.25 5.93
CA ARG A 54 4.63 18.83 5.90
C ARG A 54 3.44 18.52 6.81
N LEU A 55 3.48 19.00 8.05
CA LEU A 55 2.38 18.78 9.01
C LEU A 55 1.08 19.45 8.54
N ALA A 56 1.16 20.67 8.01
CA ALA A 56 0.01 21.40 7.48
C ALA A 56 -0.61 20.67 6.28
N ARG A 57 0.23 20.22 5.34
CA ARG A 57 -0.17 19.46 4.16
C ARG A 57 -0.80 18.11 4.53
N GLU A 58 -0.16 17.34 5.41
CA GLU A 58 -0.70 16.06 5.91
C GLU A 58 -2.06 16.26 6.59
N ALA A 59 -2.22 17.31 7.40
CA ALA A 59 -3.50 17.65 8.02
C ALA A 59 -4.57 18.00 6.97
N ALA A 60 -4.21 18.74 5.93
CA ALA A 60 -5.11 19.07 4.83
C ALA A 60 -5.53 17.83 4.03
N ALA A 61 -4.60 16.96 3.66
CA ALA A 61 -4.88 15.70 2.99
C ALA A 61 -5.80 14.80 3.81
N LYS A 62 -5.58 14.72 5.13
CA LYS A 62 -6.46 13.96 6.04
C LYS A 62 -7.88 14.49 6.10
N ARG A 63 -8.07 15.82 6.04
CA ARG A 63 -9.43 16.41 5.96
C ARG A 63 -10.15 16.01 4.68
N VAL A 64 -9.44 15.90 3.57
CA VAL A 64 -10.02 15.38 2.32
C VAL A 64 -10.40 13.91 2.49
N CYS A 65 -9.50 13.08 2.98
CA CYS A 65 -9.79 11.66 3.26
C CYS A 65 -11.00 11.51 4.18
N GLY A 66 -11.13 12.39 5.19
CA GLY A 66 -12.23 12.45 6.17
C GLY A 66 -13.64 12.43 5.60
N ARG A 67 -13.80 12.89 4.35
CA ARG A 67 -15.09 13.01 3.66
C ARG A 67 -15.18 12.08 2.44
N CYS A 68 -14.18 11.23 2.24
CA CYS A 68 -14.09 10.34 1.09
C CYS A 68 -14.92 9.07 1.34
N PRO A 69 -15.86 8.70 0.45
CA PRO A 69 -16.72 7.52 0.66
C PRO A 69 -15.91 6.22 0.69
N VAL A 70 -14.80 6.18 -0.06
CA VAL A 70 -13.90 5.02 -0.20
C VAL A 70 -12.71 5.06 0.77
N MET A 71 -12.82 5.77 1.90
CA MET A 71 -11.71 5.92 2.85
C MET A 71 -11.25 4.56 3.38
N VAL A 72 -12.18 3.66 3.68
CA VAL A 72 -11.90 2.36 4.31
C VAL A 72 -11.16 1.45 3.33
N GLU A 73 -11.67 1.33 2.11
CA GLU A 73 -11.08 0.57 1.01
C GLU A 73 -9.69 1.09 0.68
N CYS A 74 -9.53 2.42 0.58
CA CYS A 74 -8.25 3.07 0.36
C CYS A 74 -7.25 2.76 1.48
N ARG A 75 -7.70 2.77 2.74
CA ARG A 75 -6.86 2.47 3.90
C ARG A 75 -6.41 1.02 3.89
N GLU A 76 -7.33 0.08 3.68
CA GLU A 76 -6.97 -1.35 3.67
C GLU A 76 -6.06 -1.70 2.50
N HIS A 77 -6.31 -1.13 1.31
CA HIS A 77 -5.38 -1.25 0.18
C HIS A 77 -3.97 -0.79 0.55
N ALA A 78 -3.84 0.40 1.16
CA ALA A 78 -2.55 0.95 1.57
C ALA A 78 -1.90 0.24 2.77
N LEU A 79 -2.62 -0.64 3.48
CA LEU A 79 -2.07 -1.49 4.52
C LEU A 79 -1.66 -2.87 3.99
N LEU A 80 -2.34 -3.37 2.96
CA LEU A 80 -1.97 -4.60 2.25
C LEU A 80 -0.73 -4.41 1.38
N GLN A 81 -0.64 -3.26 0.71
CA GLN A 81 0.47 -2.83 -0.13
C GLN A 81 1.00 -1.52 0.47
N PRO A 82 1.90 -1.57 1.47
CA PRO A 82 2.32 -0.38 2.21
C PRO A 82 3.10 0.59 1.33
N GLU A 83 2.39 1.52 0.69
CA GLU A 83 2.97 2.61 -0.07
C GLU A 83 3.91 3.41 0.86
N PRO A 84 5.20 3.59 0.54
CA PRO A 84 6.17 4.28 1.40
C PRO A 84 5.87 5.77 1.62
N TYR A 85 5.07 6.40 0.75
CA TYR A 85 4.87 7.84 0.79
C TYR A 85 3.39 8.27 0.90
N GLY A 86 3.21 9.54 1.24
CA GLY A 86 1.94 10.23 1.18
C GLY A 86 0.84 9.78 2.16
N VAL A 87 -0.34 10.39 2.00
CA VAL A 87 -1.53 10.15 2.82
C VAL A 87 -2.51 9.25 2.07
N TRP A 88 -2.87 8.12 2.67
CA TRP A 88 -3.78 7.12 2.11
C TRP A 88 -4.83 6.74 3.14
N GLY A 89 -6.11 6.78 2.77
CA GLY A 89 -7.20 6.41 3.67
C GLY A 89 -7.18 7.17 5.01
N GLY A 90 -6.69 8.42 5.01
CA GLY A 90 -6.55 9.26 6.21
C GLY A 90 -5.32 8.98 7.08
N LEU A 91 -4.37 8.14 6.62
CA LEU A 91 -3.15 7.82 7.35
C LEU A 91 -1.91 8.29 6.58
N THR A 92 -0.94 8.88 7.27
CA THR A 92 0.41 9.11 6.71
C THR A 92 1.18 7.79 6.62
N ALA A 93 2.27 7.77 5.84
CA ALA A 93 3.17 6.62 5.79
C ALA A 93 3.71 6.20 7.17
N ALA A 94 4.01 7.16 8.05
CA ALA A 94 4.43 6.88 9.42
C ALA A 94 3.30 6.23 10.24
N GLU A 95 2.07 6.71 10.11
CA GLU A 95 0.91 6.14 10.80
C GLU A 95 0.56 4.75 10.30
N ARG A 96 0.68 4.49 8.99
CA ARG A 96 0.53 3.14 8.42
C ARG A 96 1.55 2.17 9.00
N ARG A 97 2.82 2.58 9.14
CA ARG A 97 3.86 1.77 9.80
C ARG A 97 3.48 1.43 11.25
N VAL A 98 2.98 2.40 12.01
CA VAL A 98 2.52 2.19 13.39
C VAL A 98 1.32 1.24 13.44
N ALA A 99 0.34 1.40 12.54
CA ALA A 99 -0.82 0.52 12.45
C ALA A 99 -0.41 -0.93 12.16
N LEU A 100 0.49 -1.15 11.20
CA LEU A 100 1.01 -2.48 10.86
C LEU A 100 1.79 -3.10 12.02
N ALA A 101 2.63 -2.32 12.72
CA ALA A 101 3.34 -2.81 13.90
C ALA A 101 2.37 -3.25 15.01
N ARG A 102 1.30 -2.48 15.24
CA ARG A 102 0.24 -2.84 16.20
C ARG A 102 -0.50 -4.12 15.78
N ARG A 103 -0.85 -4.27 14.49
CA ARG A 103 -1.48 -5.49 13.95
C ARG A 103 -0.60 -6.71 14.22
N ARG A 104 0.69 -6.65 13.85
CA ARG A 104 1.66 -7.74 14.09
C ARG A 104 1.80 -8.10 15.57
N ARG A 105 1.91 -7.09 16.45
CA ARG A 105 1.98 -7.34 17.91
C ARG A 105 0.73 -8.08 18.39
N ARG A 106 -0.45 -7.65 17.98
CA ARG A 106 -1.72 -8.29 18.36
C ARG A 106 -1.78 -9.75 17.89
N GLU A 107 -1.36 -10.03 16.67
CA GLU A 107 -1.30 -11.40 16.14
C GLU A 107 -0.38 -12.29 16.97
N VAL A 108 0.79 -11.80 17.37
CA VAL A 108 1.72 -12.53 18.24
C VAL A 108 1.08 -12.85 19.58
N GLU A 109 0.45 -11.87 20.23
CA GLU A 109 -0.18 -12.08 21.54
C GLU A 109 -1.37 -13.05 21.46
N LEU A 110 -2.18 -12.99 20.40
CA LEU A 110 -3.25 -13.96 20.18
C LEU A 110 -2.71 -15.38 19.96
N ARG A 111 -1.62 -15.53 19.19
CA ARG A 111 -0.98 -16.83 18.98
C ARG A 111 -0.41 -17.41 20.28
N LYS A 112 0.20 -16.57 21.13
CA LYS A 112 0.68 -16.97 22.46
C LYS A 112 -0.47 -17.43 23.35
N ALA A 113 -1.54 -16.65 23.44
CA ALA A 113 -2.72 -16.99 24.25
C ALA A 113 -3.31 -18.35 23.83
N ALA A 114 -3.48 -18.57 22.53
CA ALA A 114 -3.97 -19.85 22.00
C ALA A 114 -3.01 -21.02 22.28
N ALA A 115 -1.70 -20.78 22.33
CA ALA A 115 -0.73 -21.81 22.70
C ALA A 115 -0.81 -22.16 24.20
N THR A 116 -0.92 -21.15 25.06
CA THR A 116 -1.11 -21.34 26.51
C THR A 116 -2.37 -22.15 26.80
N GLU A 117 -3.48 -21.83 26.13
CA GLU A 117 -4.74 -22.56 26.28
C GLU A 117 -4.63 -24.03 25.86
N ARG A 118 -3.98 -24.32 24.72
CA ARG A 118 -3.74 -25.70 24.28
C ARG A 118 -2.92 -26.51 25.27
N ILE A 119 -1.91 -25.91 25.89
CA ILE A 119 -1.10 -26.59 26.92
C ILE A 119 -1.98 -26.93 28.13
N ALA A 120 -2.84 -26.01 28.58
CA ALA A 120 -3.72 -26.22 29.72
C ALA A 120 -4.79 -27.29 29.48
N GLN A 121 -5.24 -27.50 28.24
CA GLN A 121 -6.22 -28.53 27.88
C GLN A 121 -5.61 -29.93 27.73
N ALA A 122 -4.29 -30.04 27.61
CA ALA A 122 -3.59 -31.30 27.36
C ALA A 122 -2.97 -31.92 28.63
N GLY A 123 -3.07 -31.24 29.78
CA GLY A 123 -2.64 -31.73 31.10
C GLY A 123 -3.83 -31.98 32.01
#